data_AF-V7PEZ5-F1
#
_entry.id   AF-V7PEZ5-F1
#
_cell.length_a   1.000
_cell.length_b   1.000
_cell.length_c   1.000
_cell.angle_alpha   90.00
_cell.angle_beta   90.00
_cell.angle_gamma   90.00
#
_symmetry.space_group_name_H-M   'P 1'
#
loop_
_entity.id
_entity.type
_entity.pdbx_description
1 polymer ?
#
loop_
_entity_poly.entity_id
_entity_poly.type
_entity_poly.pdbx_seq_one_letter_code
_entity_poly.pdbx_strand_id
1 'polypeptide(L)'
;CESINLIEKSFDDGPNNRRENNPGNLLNFLISDDNCSNDDPKIISDFIALLILFNSIGRDDDLDSDKLVEYAILWLSYNLNQKKENRTTRLNDFHTEHIKRNDCYNDNIATNNDNGDKIYVEVIDEKIESMNIDIKDISNFYDAFKSLCNIKTYNSYHIYFNLNHVIQLNSNNRYS
;
A
#
# COMPACT_ATOMS: atom_id res chain seq x y z
N CYS A 1 -6.09 6.23 -4.19
CA CYS A 1 -5.44 6.23 -5.51
C CYS A 1 -4.23 7.15 -5.54
N GLU A 2 -4.37 8.44 -5.20
CA GLU A 2 -3.20 9.35 -5.13
C GLU A 2 -2.15 8.88 -4.10
N SER A 3 -2.57 8.55 -2.87
CA SER A 3 -1.67 8.00 -1.84
C SER A 3 -1.05 6.67 -2.28
N ILE A 4 -1.82 5.83 -2.96
CA ILE A 4 -1.37 4.55 -3.50
C ILE A 4 -0.29 4.75 -4.58
N ASN A 5 -0.50 5.66 -5.52
CA ASN A 5 0.49 5.96 -6.56
C ASN A 5 1.78 6.55 -5.96
N LEU A 6 1.66 7.37 -4.91
CA LEU A 6 2.80 7.93 -4.19
C LEU A 6 3.62 6.81 -3.51
N ILE A 7 2.93 5.87 -2.87
CA ILE A 7 3.51 4.70 -2.23
C ILE A 7 4.19 3.78 -3.25
N GLU A 8 3.55 3.45 -4.38
CA GLU A 8 4.18 2.60 -5.39
C GLU A 8 5.45 3.24 -5.96
N LYS A 9 5.43 4.55 -6.20
CA LYS A 9 6.63 5.30 -6.62
C LYS A 9 7.78 5.18 -5.61
N SER A 10 7.47 4.97 -4.33
CA SER A 10 8.50 4.74 -3.30
C SER A 10 9.15 3.36 -3.36
N PHE A 11 8.45 2.37 -3.93
CA PHE A 11 8.95 0.99 -4.08
C PHE A 11 9.63 0.74 -5.44
N ASP A 12 9.32 1.53 -6.47
CA ASP A 12 9.81 1.38 -7.86
C ASP A 12 11.24 1.91 -8.11
N ASP A 13 11.88 2.53 -7.11
CA ASP A 13 13.27 2.98 -7.20
C ASP A 13 14.24 1.79 -7.23
N GLY A 14 14.40 1.21 -8.41
CA GLY A 14 15.55 0.36 -8.74
C GLY A 14 16.88 1.10 -8.49
N PRO A 15 18.00 0.38 -8.39
CA PRO A 15 19.28 0.89 -7.87
C PRO A 15 19.90 2.10 -8.61
N ASN A 16 19.31 2.59 -9.72
CA ASN A 16 19.95 3.52 -10.65
C ASN A 16 19.33 4.92 -10.78
N ASN A 17 18.28 5.31 -10.06
CA ASN A 17 17.76 6.68 -10.13
C ASN A 17 17.81 7.40 -8.78
N ARG A 18 19.03 7.59 -8.25
CA ARG A 18 19.27 8.61 -7.23
C ARG A 18 19.27 9.99 -7.87
N ARG A 19 18.19 10.76 -7.73
CA ARG A 19 18.26 12.20 -7.42
C ARG A 19 16.90 12.81 -7.08
N GLU A 20 16.95 13.51 -5.94
CA GLU A 20 16.02 14.48 -5.35
C GLU A 20 14.74 13.93 -4.69
N ASN A 21 14.81 13.89 -3.35
CA ASN A 21 13.82 13.47 -2.36
C ASN A 21 13.52 11.96 -2.34
N ASN A 22 14.51 11.19 -1.89
CA ASN A 22 14.53 9.72 -1.93
C ASN A 22 13.42 9.11 -1.03
N PRO A 23 12.37 8.51 -1.61
CA PRO A 23 11.29 7.90 -0.84
C PRO A 23 11.70 6.55 -0.21
N GLY A 24 12.83 5.96 -0.62
CA GLY A 24 13.50 4.89 0.12
C GLY A 24 13.93 5.29 1.55
N ASN A 25 13.97 6.59 1.86
CA ASN A 25 14.20 7.10 3.21
C ASN A 25 12.95 7.05 4.09
N LEU A 26 11.74 6.95 3.50
CA LEU A 26 10.48 6.85 4.24
C LEU A 26 10.28 5.45 4.83
N LEU A 27 10.58 4.40 4.07
CA LEU A 27 10.50 3.01 4.54
C LEU A 27 11.49 2.74 5.68
N ASN A 28 12.75 3.21 5.52
CA ASN A 28 13.78 3.14 6.56
C ASN A 28 13.48 4.02 7.79
N PHE A 29 12.59 5.01 7.64
CA PHE A 29 12.14 5.85 8.76
C PHE A 29 10.95 5.23 9.50
N LEU A 30 10.06 4.54 8.76
CA LEU A 30 8.87 3.89 9.31
C LEU A 30 9.21 2.61 10.09
N ILE A 31 10.20 1.86 9.63
CA ILE A 31 10.77 0.72 10.36
C ILE A 31 12.08 1.22 10.98
N SER A 32 12.02 1.64 12.24
CA SER A 32 13.25 1.91 12.99
C SER A 32 13.92 0.58 13.34
N ASP A 33 15.21 0.48 13.04
CA ASP A 33 16.16 -0.55 13.47
C ASP A 33 16.27 -1.89 12.72
N ASP A 34 17.51 -2.38 12.81
CA ASP A 34 18.18 -3.55 12.23
C ASP A 34 17.47 -4.92 12.38
N ASN A 35 16.26 -4.98 12.94
CA ASN A 35 15.52 -6.22 13.22
C ASN A 35 14.81 -6.82 12.00
N CYS A 36 14.46 -5.99 11.02
CA CYS A 36 14.03 -6.47 9.71
C CYS A 36 15.28 -6.73 8.86
N SER A 37 16.01 -7.78 9.25
CA SER A 37 17.34 -8.10 8.73
C SER A 37 17.35 -8.30 7.21
N ASN A 38 18.54 -8.25 6.60
CA ASN A 38 18.73 -8.59 5.18
C ASN A 38 18.28 -10.02 4.80
N ASP A 39 18.05 -10.90 5.78
CA ASP A 39 17.65 -12.29 5.55
C ASP A 39 16.13 -12.43 5.34
N ASP A 40 15.34 -11.44 5.76
CA ASP A 40 13.92 -11.40 5.46
C ASP A 40 13.69 -11.10 3.98
N PRO A 41 12.77 -11.83 3.31
CA PRO A 41 12.40 -11.48 1.95
C PRO A 41 11.93 -10.02 1.93
N LYS A 42 12.65 -9.15 1.21
CA LYS A 42 12.35 -7.71 1.05
C LYS A 42 10.85 -7.39 0.92
N ILE A 43 10.10 -8.25 0.23
CA ILE A 43 8.65 -8.13 0.04
C ILE A 43 7.83 -8.15 1.33
N ILE A 44 8.26 -8.90 2.36
CA ILE A 44 7.60 -8.95 3.68
C ILE A 44 7.87 -7.64 4.42
N SER A 45 9.11 -7.16 4.43
CA SER A 45 9.46 -5.85 5.02
C SER A 45 8.70 -4.71 4.35
N ASP A 46 8.60 -4.73 3.02
CA ASP A 46 7.85 -3.75 2.24
C ASP A 46 6.34 -3.80 2.58
N PHE A 47 5.78 -5.01 2.77
CA PHE A 47 4.38 -5.19 3.19
C PHE A 47 4.14 -4.67 4.62
N ILE A 48 5.05 -4.91 5.56
CA ILE A 48 4.97 -4.38 6.93
C ILE A 48 4.99 -2.86 6.92
N ALA A 49 5.93 -2.27 6.19
CA ALA A 49 6.03 -0.82 6.07
C ALA A 49 4.76 -0.20 5.47
N LEU A 50 4.14 -0.87 4.50
CA LEU A 50 2.87 -0.46 3.91
C LEU A 50 1.73 -0.45 4.94
N LEU A 51 1.64 -1.49 5.79
CA LEU A 51 0.64 -1.56 6.85
C LEU A 51 0.84 -0.47 7.91
N ILE A 52 2.07 -0.22 8.34
CA ILE A 52 2.40 0.84 9.30
C ILE A 52 2.00 2.21 8.76
N LEU A 53 2.32 2.48 7.48
CA LEU A 53 1.94 3.71 6.82
C LEU A 53 0.42 3.88 6.76
N PHE A 54 -0.32 2.83 6.42
CA PHE A 54 -1.79 2.88 6.38
C PHE A 54 -2.42 3.02 7.75
N ASN A 55 -1.85 2.42 8.77
CA ASN A 55 -2.31 2.60 10.14
C ASN A 55 -2.13 4.07 10.57
N SER A 56 -1.00 4.68 10.20
CA SER A 56 -0.71 6.09 10.46
C SER A 56 -1.69 7.02 9.74
N ILE A 57 -1.86 6.86 8.42
CA ILE A 57 -2.79 7.71 7.62
C ILE A 57 -4.24 7.48 8.05
N GLY A 58 -4.62 6.22 8.31
CA GLY A 58 -5.98 5.86 8.72
C GLY A 58 -6.35 6.36 10.11
N ARG A 59 -5.40 6.78 10.95
CA ARG A 59 -5.71 7.44 12.24
C ARG A 59 -6.20 8.88 12.04
N ASP A 60 -5.59 9.61 11.12
CA ASP A 60 -5.85 11.04 10.89
C ASP A 60 -6.99 11.28 9.90
N ASP A 61 -7.21 10.35 8.97
CA ASP A 61 -8.29 10.42 7.99
C ASP A 61 -9.49 9.52 8.36
N ASP A 62 -10.70 9.86 7.88
CA ASP A 62 -11.89 8.99 7.88
C ASP A 62 -11.76 7.81 6.88
N LEU A 63 -10.52 7.39 6.59
CA LEU A 63 -10.22 6.27 5.72
C LEU A 63 -10.47 4.96 6.48
N ASP A 64 -11.21 4.09 5.81
CA ASP A 64 -11.59 2.78 6.32
C ASP A 64 -10.37 1.84 6.35
N SER A 65 -9.90 1.49 7.56
CA SER A 65 -8.72 0.65 7.78
C SER A 65 -8.86 -0.71 7.11
N ASP A 66 -10.06 -1.25 7.04
CA ASP A 66 -10.36 -2.50 6.35
C ASP A 66 -9.98 -2.41 4.87
N LYS A 67 -10.37 -1.32 4.21
CA LYS A 67 -10.07 -1.10 2.78
C LYS A 67 -8.57 -0.91 2.55
N LEU A 68 -7.86 -0.32 3.51
CA LEU A 68 -6.41 -0.16 3.42
C LEU A 68 -5.68 -1.51 3.56
N VAL A 69 -6.14 -2.38 4.47
CA VAL A 69 -5.62 -3.75 4.62
C VAL A 69 -5.91 -4.58 3.36
N GLU A 70 -7.13 -4.51 2.82
CA GLU A 70 -7.50 -5.18 1.56
C GLU A 70 -6.60 -4.74 0.40
N TYR A 71 -6.30 -3.44 0.31
CA TYR A 71 -5.36 -2.92 -0.68
C TYR A 71 -3.92 -3.44 -0.44
N ALA A 72 -3.45 -3.48 0.80
CA ALA A 72 -2.12 -4.02 1.12
C ALA A 72 -2.01 -5.50 0.70
N ILE A 73 -3.05 -6.30 0.94
CA ILE A 73 -3.14 -7.70 0.52
C ILE A 73 -3.10 -7.85 -1.01
N LEU A 74 -3.84 -6.99 -1.73
CA LEU A 74 -3.82 -6.94 -3.20
C LEU A 74 -2.42 -6.63 -3.73
N TRP A 75 -1.74 -5.64 -3.14
CA TRP A 75 -0.38 -5.26 -3.48
C TRP A 75 0.62 -6.39 -3.22
N LEU A 76 0.53 -7.05 -2.06
CA LEU A 76 1.37 -8.20 -1.72
C LEU A 76 1.19 -9.33 -2.72
N SER A 77 -0.07 -9.67 -3.03
CA SER A 77 -0.40 -10.77 -3.95
C SER A 77 0.12 -10.51 -5.36
N TYR A 78 0.01 -9.27 -5.84
CA TYR A 78 0.60 -8.86 -7.12
C TYR A 78 2.12 -9.08 -7.15
N ASN A 79 2.84 -8.57 -6.14
CA ASN A 79 4.29 -8.69 -6.08
C ASN A 79 4.76 -10.14 -5.91
N LEU A 80 4.03 -10.97 -5.15
CA LEU A 80 4.31 -12.41 -5.03
C LEU A 80 4.12 -13.15 -6.35
N ASN A 81 3.06 -12.84 -7.12
CA ASN A 81 2.74 -13.48 -8.40
C ASN A 81 3.81 -13.24 -9.50
N GLN A 82 4.69 -12.24 -9.31
CA GLN A 82 5.85 -12.02 -10.18
C GLN A 82 6.87 -13.17 -10.10
N LYS A 83 6.92 -13.87 -8.97
CA LYS A 83 7.71 -15.11 -8.81
C LYS A 83 6.86 -16.32 -9.21
N LYS A 84 7.38 -17.14 -10.13
CA LYS A 84 6.64 -18.31 -10.67
C LYS A 84 6.22 -19.31 -9.59
N GLU A 85 7.05 -19.48 -8.56
CA GLU A 85 6.84 -20.42 -7.45
C GLU A 85 5.61 -20.07 -6.59
N ASN A 86 5.26 -18.79 -6.47
CA ASN A 86 4.18 -18.34 -5.60
C ASN A 86 2.80 -18.32 -6.27
N ARG A 87 2.72 -18.61 -7.57
CA ARG A 87 1.47 -18.44 -8.34
C ARG A 87 0.38 -19.44 -7.94
N THR A 88 0.78 -20.62 -7.51
CA THR A 88 -0.12 -21.70 -7.06
C THR A 88 -0.23 -21.77 -5.54
N THR A 89 0.44 -20.87 -4.83
CA THR A 89 0.37 -20.78 -3.37
C THR A 89 -0.90 -20.02 -3.00
N ARG A 90 -1.66 -20.54 -2.03
CA ARG A 90 -2.80 -19.82 -1.47
C ARG A 90 -2.28 -18.67 -0.62
N LEU A 91 -2.95 -17.53 -0.64
CA LEU A 91 -2.53 -16.37 0.16
C LEU A 91 -2.42 -16.73 1.65
N ASN A 92 -3.38 -17.50 2.17
CA ASN A 92 -3.39 -17.90 3.57
C ASN A 92 -2.21 -18.81 3.95
N ASP A 93 -1.76 -19.67 3.03
CA ASP A 93 -0.60 -20.54 3.24
C ASP A 93 0.67 -19.71 3.32
N PHE A 94 0.86 -18.78 2.36
CA PHE A 94 2.00 -17.85 2.39
C PHE A 94 2.03 -17.02 3.67
N HIS A 95 0.88 -16.50 4.08
CA HIS A 95 0.74 -15.71 5.29
C HIS A 95 1.13 -16.50 6.54
N THR A 96 0.64 -17.73 6.68
CA THR A 96 0.94 -18.60 7.82
C THR A 96 2.40 -19.04 7.85
N GLU A 97 2.98 -19.36 6.70
CA GLU A 97 4.34 -19.90 6.61
C GLU A 97 5.42 -18.81 6.68
N HIS A 98 5.15 -17.61 6.17
CA HIS A 98 6.17 -16.58 6.01
C HIS A 98 5.91 -15.31 6.80
N ILE A 99 4.67 -14.82 6.89
CA ILE A 99 4.38 -13.52 7.53
C ILE A 99 4.22 -13.71 9.04
N LYS A 100 3.35 -14.62 9.50
CA LYS A 100 3.13 -14.88 10.94
C LYS A 100 4.38 -15.37 11.67
N ARG A 101 5.31 -15.98 10.94
CA ARG A 101 6.57 -16.53 11.47
C ARG A 101 7.74 -15.57 11.33
N ASN A 102 7.52 -14.38 10.78
CA ASN A 102 8.54 -13.37 10.60
C ASN A 102 8.62 -12.51 11.87
N ASP A 103 9.81 -12.44 12.47
CA ASP A 103 10.04 -11.69 13.71
C ASP A 103 9.80 -10.19 13.51
N CYS A 104 10.22 -9.64 12.37
CA CYS A 104 9.96 -8.25 12.00
C CYS A 104 8.46 -7.90 11.97
N TYR A 105 7.58 -8.79 11.46
CA TYR A 105 6.13 -8.60 11.49
C TYR A 105 5.61 -8.57 12.94
N ASN A 106 6.02 -9.56 13.75
CA ASN A 106 5.56 -9.71 15.12
C ASN A 106 6.03 -8.56 16.03
N ASP A 107 7.19 -7.96 15.74
CA ASP A 107 7.74 -6.84 16.50
C ASP A 107 7.10 -5.49 16.13
N ASN A 108 6.63 -5.33 14.88
CA ASN A 108 6.18 -4.02 14.36
C ASN A 108 4.67 -3.89 14.20
N ILE A 109 3.91 -4.98 14.15
CA ILE A 109 2.45 -4.95 14.03
C ILE A 109 1.84 -5.27 15.39
N ALA A 110 1.00 -4.36 15.89
CA ALA A 110 0.31 -4.53 17.16
C ALA A 110 -0.58 -5.78 17.14
N THR A 111 -0.67 -6.49 18.27
CA THR A 111 -1.53 -7.68 18.39
C THR A 111 -3.00 -7.32 18.62
N ASN A 112 -3.27 -6.12 19.12
CA ASN A 112 -4.60 -5.59 19.42
C ASN A 112 -4.65 -4.07 19.19
N ASN A 113 -5.78 -3.45 19.53
CA ASN A 113 -6.02 -2.01 19.36
C ASN A 113 -5.75 -1.17 20.61
N ASP A 114 -5.03 -1.68 21.62
CA ASP A 114 -4.83 -0.98 22.90
C ASP A 114 -4.15 0.40 22.74
N ASN A 115 -3.31 0.54 21.70
CA ASN A 115 -2.59 1.77 21.37
C ASN A 115 -3.36 2.69 20.40
N GLY A 116 -4.63 2.38 20.08
CA GLY A 116 -5.44 3.11 19.09
C GLY A 116 -5.11 2.74 17.64
N ASP A 117 -4.40 1.64 17.42
CA ASP A 117 -4.12 1.06 16.12
C ASP A 117 -5.42 0.56 15.48
N LYS A 118 -5.68 1.00 14.25
CA LYS A 118 -6.83 0.52 13.46
C LYS A 118 -6.46 -0.71 12.63
N ILE A 119 -5.16 -0.90 12.37
CA ILE A 119 -4.62 -2.06 11.67
C ILE A 119 -3.70 -2.80 12.65
N TYR A 120 -4.10 -4.02 13.02
CA TYR A 120 -3.41 -4.90 13.95
C TYR A 120 -3.62 -6.36 13.51
N VAL A 121 -2.93 -7.30 14.14
CA VAL A 121 -2.85 -8.71 13.69
C VAL A 121 -4.22 -9.32 13.40
N GLU A 122 -5.21 -9.20 14.29
CA GLU A 122 -6.52 -9.84 14.09
C GLU A 122 -7.25 -9.30 12.84
N VAL A 123 -7.15 -8.00 12.55
CA VAL A 123 -7.77 -7.39 11.36
C VAL A 123 -7.10 -7.92 10.09
N ILE A 124 -5.77 -8.03 10.08
CA ILE A 124 -5.01 -8.54 8.94
C ILE A 124 -5.35 -10.02 8.71
N ASP A 125 -5.36 -10.80 9.79
CA ASP A 125 -5.70 -12.22 9.78
C ASP A 125 -7.11 -12.44 9.21
N GLU A 126 -8.12 -11.74 9.71
CA GLU A 126 -9.51 -11.86 9.26
C GLU A 126 -9.63 -11.56 7.75
N LYS A 127 -8.95 -10.50 7.27
CA LYS A 127 -8.97 -10.15 5.84
C LYS A 127 -8.28 -11.20 4.98
N ILE A 128 -7.13 -11.71 5.39
CA ILE A 128 -6.42 -12.77 4.64
C ILE A 128 -7.23 -14.07 4.62
N GLU A 129 -7.82 -14.46 5.76
CA GLU A 129 -8.67 -15.66 5.85
C GLU A 129 -9.94 -15.52 5.00
N SER A 130 -10.51 -14.31 4.91
CA SER A 130 -11.65 -14.04 4.02
C SER A 130 -11.29 -14.14 2.54
N MET A 131 -10.01 -13.92 2.18
CA MET A 131 -9.46 -13.99 0.82
C MET A 131 -8.67 -15.30 0.60
N ASN A 132 -9.21 -16.43 1.06
CA ASN A 132 -8.57 -17.73 0.96
C ASN A 132 -8.66 -18.35 -0.45
N ILE A 133 -8.00 -17.71 -1.43
CA ILE A 133 -7.82 -18.17 -2.81
C ILE A 133 -6.34 -18.06 -3.23
N ASP A 134 -6.03 -18.47 -4.46
CA ASP A 134 -4.66 -18.45 -4.97
C ASP A 134 -4.16 -17.03 -5.19
N ILE A 135 -2.88 -16.78 -4.86
CA ILE A 135 -2.21 -15.48 -5.02
C ILE A 135 -2.36 -14.93 -6.44
N LYS A 136 -2.28 -15.81 -7.45
CA LYS A 136 -2.46 -15.44 -8.85
C LYS A 136 -3.85 -14.84 -9.12
N ASP A 137 -4.90 -15.38 -8.52
CA ASP A 137 -6.26 -14.91 -8.75
C ASP A 137 -6.48 -13.54 -8.10
N ILE A 138 -5.96 -13.33 -6.88
CA ILE A 138 -5.96 -12.03 -6.19
C ILE A 138 -5.16 -11.00 -7.01
N SER A 139 -3.98 -11.40 -7.51
CA SER A 139 -3.13 -10.55 -8.34
C SER A 139 -3.82 -10.05 -9.61
N ASN A 140 -4.76 -10.81 -10.21
CA ASN A 140 -5.48 -10.35 -11.40
C ASN A 140 -6.40 -9.15 -11.11
N PHE A 141 -6.83 -8.97 -9.86
CA PHE A 141 -7.62 -7.80 -9.45
C PHE A 141 -6.75 -6.55 -9.29
N TYR A 142 -5.44 -6.70 -9.10
CA TYR A 142 -4.52 -5.57 -8.95
C TYR A 142 -4.49 -4.69 -10.21
N ASP A 143 -4.38 -5.30 -11.39
CA ASP A 143 -4.37 -4.59 -12.66
C ASP A 143 -5.68 -3.83 -12.90
N ALA A 144 -6.81 -4.46 -12.57
CA ALA A 144 -8.12 -3.82 -12.65
C ALA A 144 -8.24 -2.63 -11.68
N PHE A 145 -7.75 -2.80 -10.44
CA PHE A 145 -7.72 -1.75 -9.44
C PHE A 145 -6.83 -0.56 -9.88
N LYS A 146 -5.62 -0.82 -10.37
CA LYS A 146 -4.71 0.20 -10.94
C LYS A 146 -5.35 0.95 -12.09
N SER A 147 -6.00 0.23 -13.00
CA SER A 147 -6.73 0.83 -14.13
C SER A 147 -7.82 1.79 -13.64
N LEU A 148 -8.59 1.38 -12.63
CA LEU A 148 -9.61 2.23 -12.01
C LEU A 148 -8.99 3.48 -11.35
N CYS A 149 -7.87 3.33 -10.65
CA CYS A 149 -7.17 4.46 -10.04
C CYS A 149 -6.66 5.46 -11.08
N ASN A 150 -6.09 4.99 -12.18
CA ASN A 150 -5.61 5.84 -13.26
C ASN A 150 -6.75 6.69 -13.87
N ILE A 151 -7.93 6.09 -14.06
CA ILE A 151 -9.11 6.81 -14.57
C ILE A 151 -9.57 7.88 -13.57
N LYS A 152 -9.66 7.55 -12.28
CA LYS A 152 -10.05 8.52 -11.24
C LYS A 152 -9.08 9.70 -11.17
N THR A 153 -7.78 9.44 -11.23
CA THR A 153 -6.74 10.49 -11.22
C THR A 153 -6.83 11.38 -12.45
N TYR A 154 -7.00 10.82 -13.66
CA TYR A 154 -7.19 11.60 -14.89
C TYR A 154 -8.43 12.51 -14.83
N ASN A 155 -9.56 11.99 -14.36
CA ASN A 155 -10.79 12.76 -14.22
C ASN A 155 -10.67 13.87 -13.18
N SER A 156 -9.97 13.63 -12.07
CA SER A 156 -9.68 14.64 -11.04
C SER A 156 -8.88 15.82 -11.62
N TYR A 157 -7.81 15.55 -12.37
CA TYR A 157 -7.02 16.59 -13.04
C TYR A 157 -7.83 17.38 -14.09
N HIS A 158 -8.68 16.71 -14.86
CA HIS A 158 -9.53 17.38 -15.85
C HIS A 158 -10.57 18.30 -15.23
N ILE A 159 -11.23 17.87 -14.15
CA ILE A 159 -12.20 18.70 -13.42
C ILE A 159 -11.49 19.92 -12.81
N TYR A 160 -10.34 19.71 -12.17
CA TYR A 160 -9.54 20.78 -11.58
C TYR A 160 -9.07 21.82 -12.61
N PHE A 161 -8.58 21.37 -13.77
CA PHE A 161 -8.18 22.25 -14.87
C PHE A 161 -9.35 23.07 -15.40
N ASN A 162 -10.52 22.44 -15.62
CA ASN A 162 -11.71 23.12 -16.10
C ASN A 162 -12.24 24.16 -15.10
N LEU A 163 -12.24 23.85 -13.80
CA LEU A 163 -12.63 24.80 -12.75
C LEU A 163 -11.71 26.02 -12.71
N ASN A 164 -10.38 25.82 -12.78
CA ASN A 164 -9.42 26.93 -12.81
C ASN A 164 -9.58 27.80 -14.07
N HIS A 165 -9.83 27.21 -15.22
CA HIS A 165 -10.10 27.95 -16.45
C HIS A 165 -11.38 28.81 -16.34
N VAL A 166 -12.45 28.25 -15.77
CA VAL A 166 -13.70 29.00 -15.52
C VAL A 166 -13.49 30.14 -14.52
N ILE A 167 -12.70 29.92 -13.46
CA ILE A 167 -12.37 30.96 -12.48
C ILE A 167 -11.57 32.10 -13.15
N GLN A 168 -10.58 31.78 -13.97
CA GLN A 168 -9.77 32.78 -14.70
C GLN A 168 -10.62 33.61 -15.68
N LEU A 169 -11.53 32.98 -16.41
CA LEU A 169 -12.47 33.69 -17.29
C LEU A 169 -13.36 34.66 -16.48
N ASN A 170 -13.86 34.22 -15.32
CA ASN A 170 -14.72 35.03 -14.47
C ASN A 170 -13.99 36.13 -13.68
N SER A 171 -12.68 35.97 -13.41
CA SER A 171 -11.87 37.05 -12.85
C SER A 171 -11.57 38.11 -13.91
N ASN A 172 -11.24 37.72 -15.14
CA ASN A 172 -10.93 38.66 -16.22
C ASN A 172 -12.15 39.49 -16.66
N ASN A 173 -13.35 38.92 -16.62
CA ASN A 173 -14.60 39.64 -16.90
C ASN A 173 -15.05 40.60 -15.77
N ARG A 174 -14.48 40.51 -14.56
CA ARG A 174 -14.84 41.38 -13.44
C ARG A 174 -14.02 42.69 -13.36
N TYR A 175 -12.97 42.80 -14.17
CA TYR A 175 -12.09 43.97 -14.22
C TYR A 175 -12.09 44.68 -15.58
N SER A 176 -13.04 44.34 -16.46
CA SER A 176 -13.32 45.04 -17.74
C SER A 176 -14.68 45.71 -17.69
#